data_AF-A0A8T0DWL5-F1
#
_entry.id   AF-A0A8T0DWL5-F1
#
_cell.length_a   1.000
_cell.length_b   1.000
_cell.length_c   1.000
_cell.angle_alpha   90.00
_cell.angle_beta   90.00
_cell.angle_gamma   90.00
#
_symmetry.space_group_name_H-M   'P 1'
#
loop_
_entity.id
_entity.type
_entity.pdbx_description
1 polymer ?
#
loop_
_entity_poly.entity_id
_entity_poly.type
_entity_poly.pdbx_seq_one_letter_code
_entity_poly.pdbx_strand_id
1 'polypeptide(L)'
;MLDAHPQIRCGAEPMITLDLLHARHSMPEHKRQRGIQAGVFPEAFDQAVAAFILKTIEKMGPPADYLCHKQPLTFVYLKYLAQLFPRAKFIHMLRDGRAAVASSIE
;
A
#
# COMPACT_ATOMS: atom_id res chain seq x y z
N MET A 1 18.80 -1.26 0.60
CA MET A 1 19.30 -2.43 1.37
C MET A 1 18.58 -3.71 0.98
N LEU A 2 17.24 -3.76 1.06
CA LEU A 2 16.49 -4.98 0.70
C LEU A 2 16.72 -5.43 -0.76
N ASP A 3 16.73 -4.50 -1.72
CA ASP A 3 17.03 -4.81 -3.14
C ASP A 3 18.45 -5.37 -3.39
N ALA A 4 19.36 -5.33 -2.41
CA ALA A 4 20.68 -5.94 -2.56
C ALA A 4 20.62 -7.47 -2.41
N HIS A 5 19.53 -8.03 -1.86
CA HIS A 5 19.36 -9.47 -1.73
C HIS A 5 18.85 -10.06 -3.05
N PRO A 6 19.45 -11.14 -3.58
CA PRO A 6 19.14 -11.64 -4.93
C PRO A 6 17.69 -12.13 -5.12
N GLN A 7 17.00 -12.41 -4.02
CA GLN A 7 15.61 -12.90 -4.03
C GLN A 7 14.56 -11.82 -3.72
N ILE A 8 14.97 -10.60 -3.33
CA ILE A 8 14.05 -9.55 -2.88
C ILE A 8 14.05 -8.39 -3.87
N ARG A 9 12.86 -7.92 -4.24
CA ARG A 9 12.70 -6.73 -5.08
C ARG A 9 11.65 -5.78 -4.51
N CYS A 10 12.09 -4.62 -4.03
CA CYS A 10 11.26 -3.48 -3.62
C CYS A 10 11.08 -2.48 -4.76
N GLY A 11 12.17 -2.01 -5.37
CA GLY A 11 12.13 -0.99 -6.41
C GLY A 11 11.69 0.41 -5.94
N ALA A 12 11.32 1.24 -6.92
CA ALA A 12 10.90 2.62 -6.73
C ALA A 12 9.57 2.75 -5.96
N GLU A 13 9.21 3.98 -5.58
CA GLU A 13 7.94 4.24 -4.86
C GLU A 13 6.72 4.17 -5.78
N PRO A 14 5.72 3.30 -5.50
CA PRO A 14 4.47 3.31 -6.24
C PRO A 14 3.51 4.39 -5.72
N MET A 15 3.70 5.62 -6.18
CA MET A 15 2.89 6.78 -5.76
C MET A 15 1.38 6.52 -5.85
N ILE A 16 0.92 5.87 -6.94
CA ILE A 16 -0.49 5.58 -7.20
C ILE A 16 -1.17 4.71 -6.13
N THR A 17 -0.40 3.89 -5.40
CA THR A 17 -0.98 3.04 -4.34
C THR A 17 -1.43 3.85 -3.13
N LEU A 18 -0.79 4.99 -2.85
CA LEU A 18 -1.22 5.90 -1.80
C LEU A 18 -2.56 6.55 -2.16
N ASP A 19 -2.70 7.01 -3.39
CA ASP A 19 -3.94 7.65 -3.89
C ASP A 19 -5.12 6.68 -3.86
N LEU A 20 -4.90 5.42 -4.25
CA LEU A 20 -5.91 4.37 -4.17
C LEU A 20 -6.36 4.13 -2.71
N LEU A 21 -5.41 3.99 -1.78
CA LEU A 21 -5.72 3.77 -0.38
C LEU A 21 -6.47 4.97 0.21
N HIS A 22 -6.07 6.19 -0.16
CA HIS A 22 -6.78 7.40 0.23
C HIS A 22 -8.22 7.40 -0.31
N ALA A 23 -8.43 7.14 -1.60
CA ALA A 23 -9.75 7.08 -2.21
C ALA A 23 -10.65 6.01 -1.57
N ARG A 24 -10.09 4.85 -1.20
CA ARG A 24 -10.80 3.77 -0.50
C ARG A 24 -11.27 4.17 0.90
N HIS A 25 -10.47 4.96 1.63
CA HIS A 25 -10.76 5.35 3.02
C HIS A 25 -11.54 6.66 3.14
N SER A 26 -11.41 7.57 2.18
CA SER A 26 -12.16 8.83 2.16
C SER A 26 -13.55 8.69 1.53
N MET A 27 -13.93 7.50 1.05
CA MET A 27 -15.22 7.27 0.41
C MET A 27 -16.39 7.58 1.37
N PRO A 28 -17.26 8.55 1.02
CA PRO A 28 -18.41 8.91 1.85
C PRO A 28 -19.34 7.73 2.10
N GLU A 29 -19.96 7.69 3.28
CA GLU A 29 -20.88 6.62 3.68
C GLU A 29 -22.05 6.45 2.70
N HIS A 30 -22.64 7.56 2.22
CA HIS A 30 -23.73 7.49 1.25
C HIS A 30 -23.32 6.81 -0.08
N LYS A 31 -22.05 6.96 -0.52
CA LYS A 31 -21.55 6.27 -1.70
C LYS A 31 -21.34 4.78 -1.43
N ARG A 32 -20.82 4.43 -0.24
CA ARG A 32 -20.69 3.03 0.19
C ARG A 32 -22.05 2.34 0.24
N GLN A 33 -23.06 2.98 0.80
CA GLN A 33 -24.41 2.44 0.88
C GLN A 33 -25.06 2.25 -0.49
N ARG A 34 -24.89 3.23 -1.40
CA ARG A 34 -25.32 3.08 -2.80
C ARG A 34 -24.60 1.93 -3.51
N GLY A 35 -23.31 1.74 -3.25
CA GLY A 35 -22.55 0.60 -3.76
C GLY A 35 -23.16 -0.73 -3.31
N ILE A 36 -23.48 -0.86 -2.03
CA ILE A 36 -24.13 -2.06 -1.48
C ILE A 36 -25.51 -2.28 -2.13
N GLN A 37 -26.32 -1.23 -2.29
CA GLN A 37 -27.61 -1.31 -2.99
C GLN A 37 -27.47 -1.74 -4.47
N ALA A 38 -26.33 -1.45 -5.09
CA ALA A 38 -25.99 -1.86 -6.45
C ALA A 38 -25.28 -3.24 -6.51
N GLY A 39 -25.16 -3.96 -5.39
CA GLY A 39 -24.49 -5.27 -5.32
C GLY A 39 -22.95 -5.20 -5.25
N VAL A 40 -22.37 -4.01 -5.09
CA VAL A 40 -20.94 -3.81 -4.87
C VAL A 40 -20.65 -3.84 -3.37
N PHE A 41 -20.45 -5.04 -2.85
CA PHE A 41 -20.18 -5.25 -1.43
C PHE A 41 -18.75 -4.83 -1.04
N PRO A 42 -18.50 -4.48 0.24
CA PRO A 42 -17.18 -4.06 0.72
C PRO A 42 -16.06 -5.05 0.38
N GLU A 43 -16.33 -6.35 0.45
CA GLU A 43 -15.36 -7.41 0.11
C GLU A 43 -14.89 -7.32 -1.34
N ALA A 44 -15.80 -7.10 -2.30
CA ALA A 44 -15.43 -6.97 -3.70
C ALA A 44 -14.52 -5.76 -3.93
N PHE A 45 -14.77 -4.66 -3.21
CA PHE A 45 -13.91 -3.48 -3.29
C PHE A 45 -12.53 -3.74 -2.67
N ASP A 46 -12.48 -4.43 -1.52
CA ASP A 46 -11.22 -4.79 -0.85
C ASP A 46 -10.36 -5.73 -1.71
N GLN A 47 -10.97 -6.72 -2.36
CA GLN A 47 -10.31 -7.60 -3.33
C GLN A 47 -9.78 -6.82 -4.53
N ALA A 48 -10.54 -5.85 -5.05
CA ALA A 48 -10.11 -4.99 -6.16
C ALA A 48 -8.92 -4.10 -5.76
N VAL A 49 -8.94 -3.53 -4.55
CA VAL A 49 -7.81 -2.75 -4.02
C VAL A 49 -6.56 -3.62 -3.87
N ALA A 50 -6.69 -4.82 -3.29
CA ALA A 50 -5.58 -5.75 -3.15
C ALA A 50 -4.99 -6.15 -4.51
N ALA A 51 -5.85 -6.47 -5.49
CA ALA A 51 -5.43 -6.82 -6.84
C ALA A 51 -4.70 -5.67 -7.54
N PHE A 52 -5.19 -4.44 -7.40
CA PHE A 52 -4.53 -3.27 -7.97
C PHE A 52 -3.13 -3.08 -7.39
N ILE A 53 -3.00 -3.13 -6.05
CA ILE A 53 -1.71 -2.98 -5.37
C ILE A 53 -0.75 -4.10 -5.81
N LEU A 54 -1.20 -5.36 -5.79
CA LEU A 54 -0.38 -6.51 -6.18
C LEU A 54 0.09 -6.39 -7.63
N LYS A 55 -0.82 -6.07 -8.58
CA LYS A 55 -0.46 -5.94 -9.99
C LYS A 55 0.49 -4.77 -10.24
N THR A 56 0.31 -3.67 -9.51
CA THR A 56 1.27 -2.56 -9.54
C THR A 56 2.66 -3.04 -9.13
N ILE A 57 2.79 -3.71 -7.98
CA ILE A 57 4.06 -4.26 -7.48
C ILE A 57 4.65 -5.30 -8.45
N GLU A 58 3.84 -6.20 -9.01
CA GLU A 58 4.33 -7.21 -9.95
C GLU A 58 4.89 -6.59 -11.24
N LYS A 59 4.27 -5.52 -11.74
CA LYS A 59 4.55 -4.96 -13.07
C LYS A 59 5.53 -3.78 -13.10
N MET A 60 5.89 -3.23 -11.94
CA MET A 60 6.85 -2.12 -11.85
C MET A 60 8.34 -2.53 -11.97
N GLY A 61 8.64 -3.82 -12.18
CA GLY A 61 10.01 -4.30 -12.22
C GLY A 61 10.13 -5.78 -12.60
N PRO A 62 11.35 -6.33 -12.59
CA PRO A 62 11.60 -7.73 -12.88
C PRO A 62 10.92 -8.66 -11.84
N PRO A 63 10.68 -9.93 -12.20
CA PRO A 63 10.18 -10.92 -11.25
C PRO A 63 11.22 -11.19 -10.15
N ALA A 64 10.74 -11.53 -8.95
CA ALA A 64 11.56 -11.95 -7.81
C ALA A 64 10.72 -12.85 -6.88
N ASP A 65 11.39 -13.68 -6.08
CA ASP A 65 10.72 -14.60 -5.13
C ASP A 65 9.95 -13.83 -4.05
N TYR A 66 10.52 -12.70 -3.60
CA TYR A 66 9.92 -11.84 -2.59
C TYR A 66 9.73 -10.43 -3.14
N LEU A 67 8.45 -10.08 -3.32
CA LEU A 67 8.04 -8.74 -3.71
C LEU A 67 7.90 -7.84 -2.48
N CYS A 68 8.33 -6.59 -2.63
CA CYS A 68 8.27 -5.58 -1.60
C CYS A 68 7.57 -4.33 -2.13
N HIS A 69 6.93 -3.60 -1.21
CA HIS A 69 6.27 -2.33 -1.46
C HIS A 69 6.82 -1.31 -0.48
N LYS A 70 7.36 -0.21 -1.03
CA LYS A 70 7.92 0.89 -0.23
C LYS A 70 7.31 2.20 -0.69
N GLN A 71 6.39 2.70 0.12
CA GLN A 71 5.80 4.04 0.04
C GLN A 71 5.60 4.53 1.48
N PRO A 72 6.36 5.53 1.97
CA PRO A 72 6.39 5.90 3.38
C PRO A 72 5.00 6.13 4.00
N LEU A 73 4.09 6.79 3.27
CA LEU A 73 2.80 7.20 3.81
C LEU A 73 1.75 6.08 3.83
N THR A 74 1.96 4.93 3.17
CA THR A 74 0.96 3.85 3.23
C THR A 74 0.87 3.19 4.61
N PHE A 75 1.86 3.41 5.49
CA PHE A 75 1.84 2.91 6.86
C PHE A 75 0.67 3.46 7.69
N VAL A 76 0.07 4.60 7.32
CA VAL A 76 -1.17 5.07 7.97
C VAL A 76 -2.35 4.10 7.76
N TYR A 77 -2.29 3.26 6.72
CA TYR A 77 -3.26 2.23 6.39
C TYR A 77 -2.82 0.82 6.81
N LEU A 78 -1.82 0.70 7.71
CA LEU A 78 -1.19 -0.57 8.08
C LEU A 78 -2.19 -1.69 8.45
N LYS A 79 -3.21 -1.38 9.27
CA LYS A 79 -4.22 -2.35 9.69
C LYS A 79 -5.01 -2.90 8.49
N TYR A 80 -5.38 -2.03 7.56
CA TYR A 80 -6.10 -2.41 6.36
C TYR A 80 -5.21 -3.22 5.40
N LEU A 81 -3.95 -2.80 5.21
CA LEU A 81 -2.99 -3.56 4.42
C LEU A 81 -2.73 -4.97 4.98
N ALA A 82 -2.69 -5.12 6.31
CA ALA A 82 -2.57 -6.43 6.95
C ALA A 82 -3.80 -7.32 6.74
N GLN A 83 -5.00 -6.74 6.60
CA GLN A 83 -6.21 -7.46 6.21
C GLN A 83 -6.18 -7.89 4.75
N LEU A 84 -5.76 -7.01 3.84
CA LEU A 84 -5.67 -7.30 2.41
C LEU A 84 -4.58 -8.34 2.08
N PHE A 85 -3.47 -8.32 2.81
CA PHE A 85 -2.32 -9.21 2.59
C PHE A 85 -1.92 -9.95 3.88
N PRO A 86 -2.65 -11.01 4.28
CA PRO A 86 -2.42 -11.69 5.56
C PRO A 86 -1.03 -12.31 5.74
N ARG A 87 -0.32 -12.58 4.63
CA ARG A 87 1.05 -13.11 4.64
C ARG A 87 2.14 -12.03 4.52
N ALA A 88 1.76 -10.75 4.35
CA ALA A 88 2.72 -9.67 4.26
C ALA A 88 3.42 -9.43 5.61
N LYS A 89 4.64 -8.91 5.53
CA LYS A 89 5.42 -8.44 6.68
C LYS A 89 5.65 -6.95 6.52
N PHE A 90 5.68 -6.23 7.64
CA PHE A 90 5.77 -4.78 7.66
C PHE A 90 7.03 -4.33 8.39
N ILE A 91 7.80 -3.45 7.76
CA ILE A 91 9.01 -2.85 8.34
C ILE A 91 8.72 -1.37 8.57
N HIS A 92 8.53 -0.97 9.82
CA HIS A 92 8.30 0.42 10.18
C HIS A 92 9.64 1.11 10.48
N MET A 93 10.03 2.04 9.60
CA MET A 93 11.28 2.78 9.75
C MET A 93 11.12 3.86 10.82
N LEU A 94 11.90 3.76 11.89
CA LEU A 94 11.94 4.77 12.96
C LEU A 94 13.21 5.60 12.85
N ARG A 95 13.05 6.92 12.94
CA ARG A 95 14.13 7.91 12.97
C ARG A 95 13.77 8.97 14.01
N ASP A 96 14.78 9.61 14.61
CA ASP A 96 14.56 10.81 15.44
C ASP A 96 13.73 11.83 14.65
N GLY A 97 12.61 12.27 15.24
CA GLY A 97 11.69 13.19 14.58
C GLY A 97 12.34 14.52 14.21
N ARG A 98 13.30 15.00 15.01
CA ARG A 98 14.07 16.23 14.70
C ARG A 98 14.92 16.03 13.44
N ALA A 99 15.55 14.88 13.31
CA ALA A 99 16.36 14.55 12.13
C ALA A 99 15.51 14.32 10.88
N ALA A 100 14.31 13.74 11.01
CA ALA A 100 13.37 13.59 9.90
C ALA A 100 12.83 14.94 9.41
N VAL A 101 12.42 15.82 10.34
CA VAL A 101 11.93 17.16 10.00
C VAL A 101 13.04 18.01 9.38
N ALA A 102 14.23 18.07 9.98
CA ALA A 102 15.37 18.81 9.42
C ALA A 102 15.66 18.39 7.97
N SER A 103 15.70 17.09 7.72
CA SER A 103 15.91 16.51 6.38
C SER A 103 14.79 16.79 5.37
N SER A 104 13.63 17.27 5.81
CA SER A 104 12.48 17.57 4.93
C SER A 104 12.33 19.06 4.63
N ILE A 105 12.98 19.92 5.42
CA ILE A 105 12.90 21.39 5.29
C ILE A 105 14.20 22.00 4.74
N GLU A 106 15.32 21.28 4.84
CA GLU A 106 16.59 21.57 4.16
C GLU A 106 16.54 21.13 2.69
#